data_AF-A0A176U243-F1
#
_entry.id   AF-A0A176U243-F1
#
_cell.length_a   1.000
_cell.length_b   1.000
_cell.length_c   1.000
_cell.angle_alpha   90.00
_cell.angle_beta   90.00
_cell.angle_gamma   90.00
#
_symmetry.space_group_name_H-M   'P 1'
#
loop_
_entity.id
_entity.type
_entity.pdbx_description
1 polymer ?
#
loop_
_entity_poly.entity_id
_entity_poly.type
_entity_poly.pdbx_seq_one_letter_code
_entity_poly.pdbx_strand_id
1 'polypeptide(L)'
;MLKMAWNDNDSKIGLAVTGKYGKYYVKENIGNDGNGEVFVVEIIDGRDILPKEKGYAIKFLTVSKKNIKEVEKRKIRFEKEIRQVITLQNSVEGIIPIYDASIYSEDSQKNLWYLIPIAKSYEAKNYSVKQRLEHMLQLGESIMQLHAIGYAHRDIKPKNLLIFKKRLYLSDFGLVWNINDQDEHITEAKDCLGPKTIRPPELQPVGDINDVDYRKSDVYLYAKTLWMILHCNLNSMVGAVGLVFVENGKEYGSFPLRKVRCIQDNLFEIAISNPYYNGRKKIIELAFSNIRLKKDMSCTLDSNIYMFDNRQVPVYTQIIEALQSSEKRVRLSTVYLIQMVSLE
;
A
#
# COMPACT_ATOMS: atom_id res chain seq x y z
N MET A 1 24.50 -46.32 6.31
CA MET A 1 24.37 -45.14 5.44
C MET A 1 22.91 -44.95 5.08
N LEU A 2 22.25 -43.91 5.60
CA LEU A 2 21.42 -42.99 4.81
C LEU A 2 20.96 -41.85 5.72
N LYS A 3 21.21 -40.64 5.22
CA LYS A 3 21.22 -39.35 5.90
C LYS A 3 19.82 -38.96 6.39
N MET A 4 19.73 -38.54 7.66
CA MET A 4 18.68 -37.62 8.09
C MET A 4 18.89 -36.28 7.37
N ALA A 5 17.90 -35.88 6.58
CA ALA A 5 17.83 -34.57 5.98
C ALA A 5 17.60 -33.54 7.10
N TRP A 6 18.61 -32.72 7.37
CA TRP A 6 18.46 -31.50 8.13
C TRP A 6 17.72 -30.52 7.24
N ASN A 7 16.43 -30.30 7.51
CA ASN A 7 15.71 -29.17 6.94
C ASN A 7 16.19 -27.89 7.63
N ASP A 8 16.44 -26.85 6.83
CA ASP A 8 16.85 -25.52 7.26
C ASP A 8 15.99 -25.00 8.42
N ASN A 9 16.58 -24.97 9.61
CA ASN A 9 15.96 -24.41 10.82
C ASN A 9 16.03 -22.88 10.74
N ASP A 10 14.90 -22.19 10.92
CA ASP A 10 14.84 -20.74 11.14
C ASP A 10 15.77 -20.36 12.30
N SER A 11 16.92 -19.76 11.97
CA SER A 11 18.09 -19.64 12.87
C SER A 11 17.88 -18.87 14.18
N LYS A 12 16.73 -18.21 14.36
CA LYS A 12 16.41 -17.37 15.52
C LYS A 12 15.48 -18.04 16.53
N ILE A 13 14.80 -19.12 16.16
CA ILE A 13 13.89 -19.85 17.06
C ILE A 13 14.69 -20.44 18.23
N GLY A 14 14.19 -20.25 19.46
CA GLY A 14 14.84 -20.71 20.69
C GLY A 14 15.94 -19.78 21.21
N LEU A 15 16.19 -18.65 20.55
CA LEU A 15 17.09 -17.61 21.04
C LEU A 15 16.46 -16.83 22.21
N ALA A 16 17.26 -16.50 23.23
CA ALA A 16 16.90 -15.51 24.23
C ALA A 16 17.58 -14.18 23.91
N VAL A 17 16.81 -13.11 23.79
CA VAL A 17 17.31 -11.75 23.52
C VAL A 17 17.00 -10.80 24.69
N THR A 18 17.88 -9.84 24.93
CA THR A 18 17.75 -8.89 26.04
C THR A 18 17.64 -7.48 25.48
N GLY A 19 16.55 -6.78 25.80
CA GLY A 19 16.33 -5.38 25.45
C GLY A 19 16.63 -4.45 26.61
N LYS A 20 16.08 -3.24 26.55
CA LYS A 20 16.18 -2.26 27.63
C LYS A 20 15.31 -2.60 28.82
N TYR A 21 14.11 -3.14 28.57
CA TYR A 21 13.07 -3.30 29.58
C TYR A 21 12.79 -4.76 29.94
N GLY A 22 13.32 -5.72 29.16
CA GLY A 22 13.07 -7.12 29.43
C GLY A 22 13.95 -8.09 28.67
N LYS A 23 13.71 -9.36 28.95
CA LYS A 23 14.33 -10.51 28.28
C LYS A 23 13.26 -11.37 27.64
N TYR A 24 13.48 -11.78 26.40
CA TYR A 24 12.46 -12.39 25.55
C TYR A 24 12.96 -13.71 24.96
N TYR A 25 12.11 -14.73 24.98
CA TYR A 25 12.35 -16.01 24.35
C TYR A 25 11.66 -16.07 22.99
N VAL A 26 12.44 -16.25 21.92
CA VAL A 26 11.95 -16.29 20.54
C VAL A 26 11.31 -17.65 20.25
N LYS A 27 10.03 -17.64 19.85
CA LYS A 27 9.23 -18.85 19.58
C LYS A 27 9.04 -19.07 18.08
N GLU A 28 7.88 -18.71 17.55
CA GLU A 28 7.46 -19.04 16.18
C GLU A 28 7.66 -17.86 15.24
N ASN A 29 8.07 -18.13 14.00
CA ASN A 29 8.09 -17.14 12.93
C ASN A 29 6.64 -16.90 12.45
N ILE A 30 6.20 -15.64 12.43
CA ILE A 30 4.85 -15.25 12.00
C ILE A 30 4.85 -14.40 10.73
N GLY A 31 6.02 -14.10 10.17
CA GLY A 31 6.08 -13.41 8.89
C GLY A 31 7.45 -12.86 8.56
N ASN A 32 7.68 -12.73 7.25
CA ASN A 32 8.84 -12.06 6.70
C ASN A 32 8.36 -10.77 6.04
N ASP A 33 8.80 -9.64 6.58
CA ASP A 33 8.67 -8.35 5.92
C ASP A 33 9.97 -8.02 5.17
N GLY A 34 9.92 -7.15 4.17
CA GLY A 34 11.05 -6.88 3.27
C GLY A 34 12.34 -6.43 3.98
N ASN A 35 12.21 -5.94 5.21
CA ASN A 35 13.29 -5.45 6.05
C ASN A 35 13.63 -6.38 7.23
N GLY A 36 12.94 -7.50 7.43
CA GLY A 36 13.18 -8.35 8.59
C GLY A 36 12.18 -9.48 8.82
N GLU A 37 12.57 -10.42 9.68
CA GLU A 37 11.75 -11.56 10.11
C GLU A 37 11.06 -11.23 11.43
N VAL A 38 9.80 -11.62 11.58
CA VAL A 38 8.95 -11.30 12.74
C VAL A 38 8.61 -12.59 13.47
N PHE A 39 8.91 -12.64 14.77
CA PHE A 39 8.69 -13.82 15.60
C PHE A 39 7.84 -13.50 16.82
N VAL A 40 6.93 -14.40 17.19
CA VAL A 40 6.26 -14.35 18.49
C VAL A 40 7.26 -14.62 19.59
N VAL A 41 7.12 -13.91 20.72
CA VAL A 41 8.01 -14.06 21.86
C VAL A 41 7.27 -14.27 23.16
N GLU A 42 7.94 -14.95 24.09
CA GLU A 42 7.53 -15.01 25.49
C GLU A 42 8.41 -14.07 26.33
N ILE A 43 7.78 -13.31 27.22
CA ILE A 43 8.50 -12.45 28.17
C ILE A 43 9.04 -13.33 29.30
N ILE A 44 10.37 -13.45 29.37
CA ILE A 44 11.09 -14.10 30.46
C ILE A 44 11.19 -13.14 31.65
N ASP A 45 11.49 -11.87 31.39
CA ASP A 45 11.66 -10.82 32.39
C ASP A 45 11.18 -9.46 31.83
N GLY A 46 10.73 -8.54 32.70
CA GLY A 46 10.23 -7.21 32.33
C GLY A 46 8.70 -7.07 32.21
N ARG A 47 7.92 -8.07 32.63
CA ARG A 47 6.45 -8.07 32.50
C ARG A 47 5.76 -6.90 33.20
N ASP A 48 6.31 -6.46 34.33
CA ASP A 48 5.71 -5.38 35.13
C ASP A 48 5.96 -3.98 34.54
N ILE A 49 6.90 -3.87 33.59
CA ILE A 49 7.27 -2.62 32.93
C ILE A 49 6.52 -2.46 31.61
N LEU A 50 6.31 -3.56 30.87
CA LEU A 50 5.72 -3.54 29.54
C LEU A 50 4.20 -3.33 29.59
N PRO A 51 3.61 -2.59 28.61
CA PRO A 51 2.16 -2.43 28.53
C PRO A 51 1.46 -3.77 28.36
N LYS A 52 0.37 -4.03 29.09
CA LYS A 52 -0.36 -5.31 29.02
C LYS A 52 -1.02 -5.50 27.64
N GLU A 53 -0.55 -6.50 26.89
CA GLU A 53 -1.08 -6.87 25.58
C GLU A 53 -1.40 -8.36 25.47
N LYS A 54 -2.17 -8.75 24.44
CA LYS A 54 -2.51 -10.17 24.19
C LYS A 54 -1.29 -11.03 23.83
N GLY A 55 -0.20 -10.40 23.40
CA GLY A 55 1.06 -11.04 23.05
C GLY A 55 1.96 -10.06 22.32
N TYR A 56 3.23 -10.45 22.17
CA TYR A 56 4.26 -9.61 21.56
C TYR A 56 4.99 -10.36 20.45
N ALA A 57 5.55 -9.59 19.54
CA ALA A 57 6.43 -10.08 18.51
C ALA A 57 7.70 -9.23 18.45
N ILE A 58 8.81 -9.86 18.06
CA ILE A 58 10.07 -9.18 17.79
C ILE A 58 10.31 -9.21 16.28
N LYS A 59 10.58 -8.03 15.69
CA LYS A 59 11.11 -7.92 14.33
C LYS A 59 12.63 -7.89 14.40
N PHE A 60 13.29 -8.83 13.76
CA PHE A 60 14.74 -8.85 13.58
C PHE A 60 15.12 -8.28 12.22
N LEU A 61 16.18 -7.47 12.17
CA LEU A 61 16.79 -7.09 10.91
C LEU A 61 17.45 -8.32 10.26
N THR A 62 17.03 -8.65 9.04
CA THR A 62 17.63 -9.73 8.24
C THR A 62 18.53 -9.14 7.16
N VAL A 63 19.82 -9.48 7.20
CA VAL A 63 20.82 -9.01 6.23
C VAL A 63 21.47 -10.18 5.48
N SER A 64 21.49 -10.09 4.16
CA SER A 64 22.25 -11.01 3.31
C SER A 64 23.72 -10.61 3.32
N LYS A 65 24.62 -11.58 3.57
CA LYS A 65 26.07 -11.35 3.67
C LYS A 65 26.76 -10.98 2.33
N LYS A 66 26.00 -10.83 1.23
CA LYS A 66 26.57 -10.66 -0.11
C LYS A 66 27.17 -9.27 -0.38
N ASN A 67 26.77 -8.22 0.35
CA ASN A 67 27.25 -6.84 0.12
C ASN A 67 27.35 -6.01 1.41
N ILE A 68 28.58 -5.72 1.87
CA ILE A 68 28.85 -5.01 3.13
C ILE A 68 28.26 -3.60 3.14
N LYS A 69 28.34 -2.84 2.04
CA LYS A 69 27.80 -1.47 1.98
C LYS A 69 26.27 -1.46 2.08
N GLU A 70 25.61 -2.45 1.48
CA GLU A 70 24.15 -2.60 1.56
C GLU A 70 23.71 -3.02 2.96
N VAL A 71 24.46 -3.92 3.61
CA VAL A 71 24.23 -4.34 4.99
C VAL A 71 24.27 -3.13 5.92
N GLU A 72 25.29 -2.29 5.81
CA GLU A 72 25.44 -1.11 6.67
C GLU A 72 24.30 -0.09 6.45
N LYS A 73 23.95 0.19 5.19
CA LYS A 73 22.78 1.03 4.86
C LYS A 73 21.49 0.50 5.49
N ARG A 74 21.27 -0.83 5.49
CA ARG A 74 20.08 -1.44 6.09
C ARG A 74 20.08 -1.33 7.61
N LYS A 75 21.23 -1.51 8.26
CA LYS A 75 21.36 -1.30 9.71
C LYS A 75 21.01 0.13 10.10
N ILE A 76 21.59 1.12 9.41
CA ILE A 76 21.30 2.55 9.64
C ILE A 76 19.81 2.84 9.49
N ARG A 77 19.16 2.33 8.43
CA ARG A 77 17.70 2.52 8.21
C ARG A 77 16.87 1.87 9.31
N PHE A 78 17.26 0.68 9.78
CA PHE A 78 16.54 -0.04 10.83
C PHE A 78 16.68 0.66 12.19
N GLU A 79 17.87 1.17 12.53
CA GLU A 79 18.06 1.97 13.74
C GLU A 79 17.30 3.30 13.67
N LYS A 80 17.31 3.95 12.50
CA LYS A 80 16.51 5.16 12.25
C LYS A 80 15.03 4.87 12.47
N GLU A 81 14.49 3.79 11.90
CA GLU A 81 13.11 3.36 12.11
C GLU A 81 12.77 3.26 13.62
N ILE A 82 13.59 2.55 14.39
CA ILE A 82 13.37 2.38 15.84
C ILE A 82 13.32 3.73 16.55
N ARG A 83 14.33 4.58 16.33
CA ARG A 83 14.44 5.89 17.00
C ARG A 83 13.26 6.79 16.66
N GLN A 84 12.83 6.78 15.41
CA GLN A 84 11.75 7.63 14.93
C GLN A 84 10.41 7.15 15.48
N VAL A 85 10.12 5.85 15.46
CA VAL A 85 8.86 5.32 16.05
C VAL A 85 8.79 5.62 17.54
N ILE A 86 9.87 5.39 18.31
CA ILE A 86 9.90 5.71 19.75
C ILE A 86 9.62 7.20 20.00
N THR A 87 10.12 8.08 19.13
CA THR A 87 9.89 9.53 19.23
C THR A 87 8.45 9.92 18.89
N LEU A 88 7.86 9.29 17.87
CA LEU A 88 6.58 9.70 17.29
C LEU A 88 5.36 9.01 17.91
N GLN A 89 5.51 7.81 18.47
CA GLN A 89 4.39 6.94 18.88
C GLN A 89 3.47 7.52 19.97
N ASN A 90 3.94 8.51 20.74
CA ASN A 90 3.14 9.18 21.76
C ASN A 90 2.41 10.43 21.22
N SER A 91 2.83 10.95 20.07
CA SER A 91 2.31 12.19 19.47
C SER A 91 1.41 11.92 18.27
N VAL A 92 1.52 10.74 17.67
CA VAL A 92 0.77 10.35 16.48
C VAL A 92 0.05 9.04 16.76
N GLU A 93 -1.28 9.10 16.80
CA GLU A 93 -2.11 7.91 16.86
C GLU A 93 -1.96 7.08 15.59
N GLY A 94 -2.07 5.76 15.70
CA GLY A 94 -2.00 4.86 14.54
C GLY A 94 -0.58 4.57 14.06
N ILE A 95 0.47 4.87 14.82
CA ILE A 95 1.80 4.28 14.64
C ILE A 95 1.88 3.00 15.46
N ILE A 96 2.31 1.87 14.86
CA ILE A 96 2.48 0.63 15.63
C ILE A 96 3.58 0.85 16.69
N PRO A 97 3.29 0.74 17.99
CA PRO A 97 4.24 1.16 19.02
C PRO A 97 5.37 0.14 19.17
N ILE A 98 6.58 0.66 19.41
CA ILE A 98 7.73 -0.12 19.86
C ILE A 98 7.78 -0.03 21.39
N TYR A 99 7.74 -1.19 22.04
CA TYR A 99 7.79 -1.30 23.49
C TYR A 99 9.19 -1.52 24.03
N ASP A 100 10.06 -2.18 23.26
CA ASP A 100 11.46 -2.41 23.62
C ASP A 100 12.31 -2.57 22.35
N ALA A 101 13.62 -2.38 22.43
CA ALA A 101 14.52 -2.51 21.29
C ALA A 101 15.95 -2.82 21.70
N SER A 102 16.68 -3.51 20.81
CA SER A 102 18.06 -3.92 21.07
C SER A 102 19.06 -2.77 21.06
N ILE A 103 18.74 -1.65 20.40
CA ILE A 103 19.63 -0.48 20.24
C ILE A 103 20.03 0.19 21.58
N TYR A 104 19.37 -0.17 22.67
CA TYR A 104 19.67 0.30 24.03
C TYR A 104 20.29 -0.80 24.91
N SER A 105 20.74 -1.90 24.30
CA SER A 105 21.28 -3.09 24.98
C SER A 105 22.58 -3.57 24.30
N GLU A 106 23.34 -4.42 25.00
CA GLU A 106 24.51 -5.10 24.41
C GLU A 106 24.15 -6.02 23.23
N ASP A 107 22.88 -6.46 23.14
CA ASP A 107 22.45 -7.35 22.06
C ASP A 107 22.48 -6.65 20.69
N SER A 108 22.48 -5.31 20.64
CA SER A 108 22.68 -4.53 19.39
C SER A 108 23.93 -4.92 18.61
N GLN A 109 24.98 -5.41 19.28
CA GLN A 109 26.21 -5.87 18.64
C GLN A 109 26.01 -7.19 17.86
N LYS A 110 25.02 -8.00 18.27
CA LYS A 110 24.73 -9.32 17.70
C LYS A 110 23.51 -9.29 16.78
N ASN A 111 22.44 -8.64 17.23
CA ASN A 111 21.14 -8.62 16.59
C ASN A 111 20.50 -7.23 16.73
N LEU A 112 20.07 -6.65 15.61
CA LEU A 112 19.19 -5.48 15.62
C LEU A 112 17.74 -5.96 15.61
N TRP A 113 16.97 -5.55 16.62
CA TRP A 113 15.56 -5.92 16.73
C TRP A 113 14.76 -4.93 17.56
N TYR A 114 13.43 -4.99 17.41
CA TYR A 114 12.48 -4.24 18.24
C TYR A 114 11.22 -5.06 18.54
N LEU A 115 10.62 -4.81 19.70
CA LEU A 115 9.44 -5.47 20.26
C LEU A 115 8.18 -4.65 19.96
N ILE A 116 7.19 -5.29 19.35
CA ILE A 116 5.87 -4.73 19.02
C ILE A 116 4.76 -5.60 19.61
N PRO A 117 3.53 -5.07 19.78
CA PRO A 117 2.37 -5.94 20.02
C PRO A 117 2.12 -6.85 18.81
N ILE A 118 1.51 -8.02 19.04
CA ILE A 118 1.02 -8.85 17.94
C ILE A 118 -0.08 -8.11 17.18
N ALA A 119 0.19 -7.83 15.90
CA ALA A 119 -0.72 -7.20 14.96
C ALA A 119 -0.84 -8.07 13.69
N LYS A 120 -1.94 -7.89 12.95
CA LYS A 120 -2.18 -8.62 11.69
C LYS A 120 -1.93 -7.73 10.49
N SER A 121 -1.32 -8.26 9.45
CA SER A 121 -1.22 -7.54 8.17
C SER A 121 -2.60 -7.13 7.65
N TYR A 122 -2.70 -5.92 7.09
CA TYR A 122 -3.95 -5.44 6.54
C TYR A 122 -4.30 -6.13 5.21
N GLU A 123 -5.34 -6.95 5.24
CA GLU A 123 -5.87 -7.61 4.05
C GLU A 123 -7.24 -7.03 3.71
N ALA A 124 -7.29 -6.11 2.73
CA ALA A 124 -8.52 -5.40 2.36
C ALA A 124 -9.71 -6.34 2.10
N LYS A 125 -9.48 -7.50 1.46
CA LYS A 125 -10.50 -8.52 1.17
C LYS A 125 -11.28 -9.02 2.40
N ASN A 126 -10.70 -8.93 3.60
CA ASN A 126 -11.31 -9.41 4.84
C ASN A 126 -12.28 -8.39 5.46
N TYR A 127 -12.45 -7.21 4.84
CA TYR A 127 -13.25 -6.11 5.35
C TYR A 127 -14.29 -5.67 4.31
N SER A 128 -15.45 -5.20 4.79
CA SER A 128 -16.46 -4.56 3.95
C SER A 128 -15.95 -3.22 3.41
N VAL A 129 -16.59 -2.69 2.36
CA VAL A 129 -16.25 -1.36 1.82
C VAL A 129 -16.34 -0.28 2.90
N LYS A 130 -17.37 -0.32 3.75
CA LYS A 130 -17.53 0.60 4.88
C LYS A 130 -16.34 0.53 5.84
N GLN A 131 -15.97 -0.67 6.28
CA GLN A 131 -14.81 -0.87 7.17
C GLN A 131 -13.51 -0.41 6.53
N ARG A 132 -13.31 -0.66 5.23
CA ARG A 132 -12.13 -0.17 4.51
C ARG A 132 -12.06 1.36 4.54
N LEU A 133 -13.18 2.05 4.35
CA LEU A 133 -13.24 3.52 4.41
C LEU A 133 -12.99 4.04 5.82
N GLU A 134 -13.56 3.40 6.84
CA GLU A 134 -13.29 3.73 8.25
C GLU A 134 -11.80 3.60 8.58
N HIS A 135 -11.17 2.51 8.14
CA HIS A 135 -9.72 2.32 8.30
C HIS A 135 -8.91 3.37 7.54
N MET A 136 -9.33 3.73 6.31
CA MET A 136 -8.62 4.75 5.55
C MET A 136 -8.78 6.15 6.15
N LEU A 137 -9.92 6.47 6.75
CA LEU A 137 -10.08 7.69 7.53
C LEU A 137 -9.10 7.71 8.72
N GLN A 138 -8.98 6.61 9.46
CA GLN A 138 -7.99 6.48 10.55
C GLN A 138 -6.55 6.70 10.05
N LEU A 139 -6.20 6.16 8.87
CA LEU A 139 -4.89 6.39 8.27
C LEU A 139 -4.68 7.87 7.91
N GLY A 140 -5.69 8.52 7.34
CA GLY A 140 -5.65 9.93 6.99
C GLY A 140 -5.42 10.82 8.22
N GLU A 141 -6.09 10.52 9.33
CA GLU A 141 -5.89 11.19 10.63
C GLU A 141 -4.45 11.04 11.12
N SER A 142 -3.91 9.81 11.07
CA SER A 142 -2.52 9.52 11.45
C SER A 142 -1.51 10.29 10.60
N ILE A 143 -1.72 10.35 9.27
CA ILE A 143 -0.85 11.12 8.36
C ILE A 143 -0.93 12.62 8.65
N MET A 144 -2.14 13.14 8.90
CA MET A 144 -2.33 14.55 9.25
C MET A 144 -1.62 14.92 10.55
N GLN A 145 -1.71 14.08 11.58
CA GLN A 145 -0.97 14.27 12.84
C GLN A 145 0.55 14.24 12.61
N LEU A 146 1.05 13.28 11.82
CA LEU A 146 2.46 13.19 11.45
C LEU A 146 2.96 14.44 10.71
N HIS A 147 2.18 14.94 9.76
CA HIS A 147 2.50 16.14 8.98
C HIS A 147 2.50 17.41 9.83
N ALA A 148 1.59 17.49 10.81
CA ALA A 148 1.47 18.64 11.70
C ALA A 148 2.73 18.85 12.57
N ILE A 149 3.45 17.77 12.88
CA ILE A 149 4.73 17.83 13.61
C ILE A 149 5.96 17.85 12.69
N GLY A 150 5.78 18.05 11.38
CA GLY A 150 6.86 18.26 10.42
C GLY A 150 7.48 16.99 9.83
N TYR A 151 6.81 15.85 9.93
CA TYR A 151 7.32 14.58 9.41
C TYR A 151 6.54 14.12 8.17
N ALA A 152 7.17 13.34 7.31
CA ALA A 152 6.54 12.61 6.20
C ALA A 152 7.02 11.14 6.20
N HIS A 153 6.12 10.19 5.94
CA HIS A 153 6.40 8.76 5.98
C HIS A 153 7.14 8.25 4.72
N ARG A 154 6.75 8.74 3.54
CA ARG A 154 7.31 8.45 2.20
C ARG A 154 7.18 7.01 1.70
N ASP A 155 6.66 6.09 2.50
CA ASP A 155 6.39 4.70 2.10
C ASP A 155 4.98 4.20 2.44
N ILE A 156 3.96 5.05 2.31
CA ILE A 156 2.56 4.66 2.53
C ILE A 156 2.10 3.72 1.40
N LYS A 157 1.77 2.48 1.77
CA LYS A 157 1.26 1.43 0.87
C LYS A 157 0.52 0.36 1.68
N PRO A 158 -0.35 -0.47 1.05
CA PRO A 158 -1.07 -1.53 1.78
C PRO A 158 -0.19 -2.50 2.57
N LYS A 159 1.04 -2.77 2.09
CA LYS A 159 1.98 -3.67 2.76
C LYS A 159 2.43 -3.14 4.14
N ASN A 160 2.41 -1.83 4.33
CA ASN A 160 2.88 -1.16 5.55
C ASN A 160 1.72 -0.80 6.48
N LEU A 161 0.56 -1.46 6.30
CA LEU A 161 -0.62 -1.29 7.14
C LEU A 161 -0.87 -2.54 7.97
N LEU A 162 -1.13 -2.33 9.26
CA LEU A 162 -1.41 -3.38 10.24
C LEU A 162 -2.76 -3.13 10.91
N ILE A 163 -3.42 -4.19 11.36
CA ILE A 163 -4.61 -4.13 12.20
C ILE A 163 -4.24 -4.59 13.59
N PHE A 164 -4.45 -3.69 14.54
CA PHE A 164 -4.24 -3.93 15.96
C PHE A 164 -5.43 -3.35 16.73
N LYS A 165 -5.99 -4.13 17.66
CA LYS A 165 -7.19 -3.74 18.43
C LYS A 165 -8.34 -3.17 17.58
N LYS A 166 -8.55 -3.71 16.36
CA LYS A 166 -9.57 -3.28 15.36
C LYS A 166 -9.38 -1.86 14.79
N ARG A 167 -8.21 -1.24 15.00
CA ARG A 167 -7.81 0.01 14.36
C ARG A 167 -6.70 -0.26 13.35
N LEU A 168 -6.65 0.54 12.30
CA LEU A 168 -5.57 0.53 11.32
C LEU A 168 -4.35 1.30 11.87
N TYR A 169 -3.18 0.70 11.71
CA TYR A 169 -1.89 1.26 12.10
C TYR A 169 -0.93 1.28 10.92
N LEU A 170 -0.12 2.33 10.85
CA LEU A 170 1.00 2.49 9.94
C LEU A 170 2.28 1.91 10.57
N SER A 171 3.09 1.23 9.74
CA SER A 171 4.36 0.63 10.12
C SER A 171 5.46 0.99 9.09
N ASP A 172 6.71 0.61 9.37
CA ASP A 172 7.88 0.77 8.48
C ASP A 172 8.29 2.24 8.25
N PHE A 173 8.85 2.83 9.31
CA PHE A 173 9.33 4.21 9.35
C PHE A 173 10.78 4.37 8.87
N GLY A 174 11.35 3.35 8.18
CA GLY A 174 12.74 3.37 7.72
C GLY A 174 13.05 4.45 6.67
N LEU A 175 12.02 5.05 6.07
CA LEU A 175 12.11 6.15 5.11
C LEU A 175 11.48 7.45 5.62
N VAL A 176 11.16 7.56 6.91
CA VAL A 176 10.58 8.82 7.43
C VAL A 176 11.53 10.00 7.16
N TRP A 177 10.95 11.15 6.84
CA TRP A 177 11.63 12.43 6.63
C TRP A 177 11.17 13.45 7.66
N ASN A 178 12.08 14.30 8.11
CA ASN A 178 11.81 15.40 9.02
C ASN A 178 12.23 16.73 8.39
N ILE A 179 11.31 17.70 8.32
CA ILE A 179 11.56 19.04 7.76
C ILE A 179 12.69 19.81 8.45
N ASN A 180 13.00 19.48 9.71
CA ASN A 180 14.04 20.14 10.49
C ASN A 180 15.40 19.43 10.41
N ASP A 181 15.49 18.27 9.73
CA ASP A 181 16.71 17.48 9.64
C ASP A 181 17.49 17.82 8.35
N GLN A 182 18.48 18.70 8.48
CA GLN A 182 19.28 19.19 7.35
C GLN A 182 20.24 18.12 6.78
N ASP A 183 20.58 17.08 7.55
CA ASP A 183 21.51 16.02 7.14
C ASP A 183 20.84 14.94 6.27
N GLU A 184 19.50 14.82 6.31
CA GLU A 184 18.73 13.86 5.51
C GLU A 184 18.81 14.14 4.00
N HIS A 185 18.85 15.42 3.60
CA HIS A 185 18.89 15.84 2.20
C HIS A 185 20.14 15.35 1.45
N ILE A 186 21.27 15.16 2.14
CA ILE A 186 22.56 14.85 1.53
C ILE A 186 22.71 13.33 1.27
N THR A 187 22.11 12.50 2.12
CA THR A 187 22.33 11.03 2.13
C THR A 187 21.40 10.29 1.15
N GLU A 188 20.26 10.89 0.81
CA GLU A 188 19.17 10.24 0.05
C GLU A 188 19.12 10.62 -1.43
N ALA A 189 19.94 11.58 -1.87
CA ALA A 189 19.93 12.17 -3.20
C ALA A 189 20.20 11.22 -4.38
N LYS A 190 20.63 9.99 -4.11
CA LYS A 190 21.06 9.01 -5.14
C LYS A 190 20.24 7.72 -5.16
N ASP A 191 19.33 7.52 -4.21
CA ASP A 191 18.54 6.29 -4.11
C ASP A 191 17.08 6.57 -4.51
N CYS A 192 16.45 5.65 -5.25
CA CYS A 192 15.01 5.72 -5.51
C CYS A 192 14.23 5.52 -4.19
N LEU A 193 13.47 6.52 -3.75
CA LEU A 193 12.70 6.49 -2.50
C LEU A 193 11.28 5.98 -2.70
N GLY A 194 10.67 5.46 -1.63
CA GLY A 194 9.28 5.04 -1.61
C GLY A 194 8.93 3.86 -2.52
N PRO A 195 7.63 3.55 -2.63
CA PRO A 195 7.15 2.29 -3.18
C PRO A 195 7.20 2.27 -4.71
N LYS A 196 8.03 1.38 -5.28
CA LYS A 196 8.30 1.30 -6.73
C LYS A 196 7.08 1.39 -7.66
N THR A 197 5.96 0.77 -7.29
CA THR A 197 4.76 0.65 -8.16
C THR A 197 3.84 1.87 -8.14
N ILE A 198 3.87 2.66 -7.07
CA ILE A 198 2.98 3.83 -6.88
C ILE A 198 3.78 5.08 -6.55
N ARG A 199 5.06 5.11 -6.94
CA ARG A 199 5.99 6.18 -6.60
C ARG A 199 5.59 7.50 -7.27
N PRO A 200 5.47 8.60 -6.53
CA PRO A 200 5.31 9.93 -7.10
C PRO A 200 6.63 10.47 -7.71
N PRO A 201 6.57 11.37 -8.70
CA PRO A 201 7.75 11.82 -9.46
C PRO A 201 8.82 12.49 -8.59
N GLU A 202 8.45 13.21 -7.55
CA GLU A 202 9.38 13.88 -6.62
C GLU A 202 10.16 12.91 -5.70
N LEU A 203 9.75 11.63 -5.62
CA LEU A 203 10.54 10.58 -4.97
C LEU A 203 11.48 9.84 -5.95
N GLN A 204 11.51 10.25 -7.22
CA GLN A 204 12.48 9.77 -8.20
C GLN A 204 13.77 10.60 -8.12
N PRO A 205 14.93 9.98 -8.37
CA PRO A 205 16.20 10.70 -8.40
C PRO A 205 16.27 11.58 -9.65
N VAL A 206 15.78 12.83 -9.55
CA VAL A 206 15.85 13.83 -10.61
C VAL A 206 16.41 15.13 -10.03
N GLY A 207 17.69 15.41 -10.30
CA GLY A 207 18.31 16.73 -10.14
C GLY A 207 18.28 17.34 -8.73
N ASP A 208 18.52 18.66 -8.63
CA ASP A 208 18.60 19.40 -7.37
C ASP A 208 17.32 19.21 -6.52
N ILE A 209 17.51 18.73 -5.29
CA ILE A 209 16.46 18.28 -4.36
C ILE A 209 16.21 19.34 -3.26
N ASN A 210 16.57 20.58 -3.54
CA ASN A 210 16.43 21.67 -2.58
C ASN A 210 14.94 22.01 -2.42
N ASP A 211 14.47 22.12 -1.16
CA ASP A 211 13.10 22.50 -0.77
C ASP A 211 11.95 21.57 -1.18
N VAL A 212 12.19 20.27 -1.38
CA VAL A 212 11.08 19.31 -1.62
C VAL A 212 10.32 19.02 -0.32
N ASP A 213 9.05 19.44 -0.25
CA ASP A 213 8.12 19.09 0.83
C ASP A 213 7.50 17.70 0.59
N TYR A 214 8.09 16.67 1.19
CA TYR A 214 7.66 15.27 1.05
C TYR A 214 6.30 14.96 1.70
N ARG A 215 5.70 15.88 2.46
CA ARG A 215 4.32 15.70 2.96
C ARG A 215 3.32 15.60 1.81
N LYS A 216 3.59 16.28 0.69
CA LYS A 216 2.76 16.18 -0.53
C LYS A 216 2.85 14.79 -1.16
N SER A 217 4.01 14.15 -1.08
CA SER A 217 4.20 12.76 -1.53
C SER A 217 3.37 11.79 -0.72
N ASP A 218 3.26 11.98 0.60
CA ASP A 218 2.37 11.16 1.45
C ASP A 218 0.90 11.30 1.06
N VAL A 219 0.43 12.50 0.72
CA VAL A 219 -0.95 12.71 0.24
C VAL A 219 -1.20 11.93 -1.05
N TYR A 220 -0.24 11.94 -1.99
CA TYR A 220 -0.29 11.13 -3.20
C TYR A 220 -0.33 9.63 -2.88
N LEU A 221 0.57 9.15 -2.03
CA LEU A 221 0.67 7.75 -1.64
C LEU A 221 -0.56 7.27 -0.87
N TYR A 222 -1.15 8.13 -0.03
CA TYR A 222 -2.44 7.89 0.62
C TYR A 222 -3.54 7.71 -0.41
N ALA A 223 -3.66 8.61 -1.39
CA ALA A 223 -4.67 8.50 -2.45
C ALA A 223 -4.48 7.22 -3.28
N LYS A 224 -3.24 6.85 -3.60
CA LYS A 224 -2.93 5.57 -4.27
C LYS A 224 -3.24 4.37 -3.40
N THR A 225 -2.97 4.43 -2.11
CA THR A 225 -3.25 3.35 -1.15
C THR A 225 -4.76 3.17 -0.95
N LEU A 226 -5.50 4.27 -0.79
CA LEU A 226 -6.96 4.29 -0.79
C LEU A 226 -7.49 3.66 -2.08
N TRP A 227 -6.98 4.12 -3.23
CA TRP A 227 -7.33 3.57 -4.52
C TRP A 227 -7.06 2.07 -4.54
N MET A 228 -5.87 1.60 -4.17
CA MET A 228 -5.53 0.17 -4.13
C MET A 228 -6.41 -0.65 -3.19
N ILE A 229 -6.76 -0.14 -2.01
CA ILE A 229 -7.61 -0.84 -1.04
C ILE A 229 -9.07 -0.93 -1.52
N LEU A 230 -9.54 0.11 -2.20
CA LEU A 230 -10.84 0.13 -2.86
C LEU A 230 -10.82 -0.64 -4.20
N HIS A 231 -9.69 -0.66 -4.91
CA HIS A 231 -9.44 -1.28 -6.22
C HIS A 231 -8.81 -2.67 -6.16
N CYS A 232 -8.51 -3.22 -4.96
CA CYS A 232 -8.51 -4.66 -4.71
C CYS A 232 -9.83 -5.31 -5.16
N ASN A 233 -10.79 -4.47 -5.60
CA ASN A 233 -12.04 -4.80 -6.22
C ASN A 233 -12.10 -4.75 -7.77
N LEU A 234 -11.13 -4.28 -8.56
CA LEU A 234 -11.35 -4.24 -10.03
C LEU A 234 -11.49 -5.63 -10.67
N ASN A 235 -10.83 -6.66 -10.12
CA ASN A 235 -11.03 -8.05 -10.56
C ASN A 235 -12.21 -8.74 -9.86
N SER A 236 -12.64 -8.30 -8.68
CA SER A 236 -13.83 -8.86 -7.99
C SER A 236 -15.13 -8.10 -8.22
N MET A 237 -15.08 -6.93 -8.87
CA MET A 237 -16.21 -6.21 -9.46
C MET A 237 -16.67 -6.82 -10.79
N VAL A 238 -15.85 -7.71 -11.36
CA VAL A 238 -16.21 -8.47 -12.56
C VAL A 238 -17.45 -9.29 -12.27
N GLY A 239 -18.56 -8.93 -12.91
CA GLY A 239 -19.88 -9.54 -12.69
C GLY A 239 -20.72 -8.94 -11.57
N ALA A 240 -20.18 -8.03 -10.74
CA ALA A 240 -20.91 -7.39 -9.64
C ALA A 240 -21.18 -5.89 -9.86
N VAL A 241 -20.51 -5.27 -10.85
CA VAL A 241 -20.68 -3.85 -11.20
C VAL A 241 -21.06 -3.70 -12.66
N GLY A 242 -22.07 -2.86 -12.91
CA GLY A 242 -22.47 -2.40 -14.23
C GLY A 242 -21.90 -1.02 -14.51
N LEU A 243 -21.55 -0.77 -15.76
CA LEU A 243 -21.21 0.56 -16.24
C LEU A 243 -22.42 1.16 -16.96
N VAL A 244 -22.86 2.32 -16.49
CA VAL A 244 -23.90 3.13 -17.15
C VAL A 244 -23.22 4.30 -17.82
N PHE A 245 -23.26 4.34 -19.16
CA PHE A 245 -22.69 5.45 -19.93
C PHE A 245 -23.72 6.55 -20.03
N VAL A 246 -23.34 7.78 -19.70
CA VAL A 246 -24.21 8.96 -19.81
C VAL A 246 -23.58 9.95 -20.77
N GLU A 247 -24.34 10.34 -21.80
CA GLU A 247 -23.94 11.32 -22.81
C GLU A 247 -25.14 12.22 -23.12
N ASN A 248 -24.93 13.54 -23.09
CA ASN A 248 -25.97 14.57 -23.29
C ASN A 248 -27.23 14.36 -22.44
N GLY A 249 -27.06 13.89 -21.19
CA GLY A 249 -28.15 13.63 -20.26
C GLY A 249 -28.93 12.33 -20.51
N LYS A 250 -28.56 11.55 -21.53
CA LYS A 250 -29.15 10.25 -21.82
C LYS A 250 -28.30 9.12 -21.24
N GLU A 251 -28.93 8.23 -20.50
CA GLU A 251 -28.29 7.04 -19.93
C GLU A 251 -28.39 5.87 -20.90
N TYR A 252 -27.28 5.14 -21.05
CA TYR A 252 -27.16 4.00 -21.93
C TYR A 252 -26.84 2.75 -21.12
N GLY A 253 -27.89 2.04 -20.74
CA GLY A 253 -27.88 0.69 -20.17
C GLY A 253 -27.02 0.51 -18.91
N SER A 254 -27.13 -0.65 -18.26
CA SER A 254 -26.14 -1.11 -17.29
C SER A 254 -25.38 -2.27 -17.89
N PHE A 255 -24.10 -2.06 -18.21
CA PHE A 255 -23.29 -3.09 -18.88
C PHE A 255 -22.38 -3.77 -17.87
N PRO A 256 -22.58 -5.07 -17.58
CA PRO A 256 -21.77 -5.77 -16.60
C PRO A 256 -20.29 -5.75 -16.95
N LEU A 257 -19.48 -5.28 -16.01
CA LEU A 257 -18.04 -5.24 -16.12
C LEU A 257 -17.47 -6.66 -16.10
N ARG A 258 -16.61 -6.97 -17.07
CA ARG A 258 -15.98 -8.29 -17.24
C ARG A 258 -14.47 -8.26 -17.04
N LYS A 259 -13.82 -7.12 -17.29
CA LYS A 259 -12.37 -6.93 -17.10
C LYS A 259 -12.04 -5.43 -17.18
N VAL A 260 -11.02 -4.98 -16.46
CA VAL A 260 -10.39 -3.67 -16.67
C VAL A 260 -8.87 -3.84 -16.70
N ARG A 261 -8.20 -3.11 -17.58
CA ARG A 261 -6.75 -3.06 -17.69
C ARG A 261 -6.32 -1.67 -18.12
N CYS A 262 -5.41 -1.04 -17.39
CA CYS A 262 -4.73 0.16 -17.88
C CYS A 262 -3.76 -0.24 -19.01
N ILE A 263 -3.84 0.44 -20.16
CA ILE A 263 -2.92 0.23 -21.29
C ILE A 263 -1.71 1.14 -21.12
N GLN A 264 -1.96 2.45 -21.04
CA GLN A 264 -0.93 3.49 -20.92
C GLN A 264 -1.56 4.79 -20.38
N ASP A 265 -0.88 5.46 -19.45
CA ASP A 265 -1.30 6.74 -18.86
C ASP A 265 -2.76 6.71 -18.38
N ASN A 266 -3.64 7.37 -19.14
CA ASN A 266 -5.06 7.49 -18.86
C ASN A 266 -5.94 6.66 -19.82
N LEU A 267 -5.34 5.83 -20.67
CA LEU A 267 -6.03 4.94 -21.60
C LEU A 267 -6.26 3.55 -20.98
N PHE A 268 -7.52 3.13 -20.99
CA PHE A 268 -7.97 1.88 -20.38
C PHE A 268 -8.63 0.96 -21.40
N GLU A 269 -8.35 -0.33 -21.26
CA GLU A 269 -9.12 -1.41 -21.85
C GLU A 269 -10.15 -1.89 -20.83
N ILE A 270 -11.41 -1.78 -21.20
CA ILE A 270 -12.54 -2.28 -20.42
C ILE A 270 -13.24 -3.35 -21.22
N ALA A 271 -13.58 -4.45 -20.57
CA ALA A 271 -14.46 -5.42 -21.18
C ALA A 271 -15.80 -5.44 -20.45
N ILE A 272 -16.88 -5.44 -21.21
CA ILE A 272 -18.25 -5.51 -20.71
C ILE A 272 -19.02 -6.64 -21.37
N SER A 273 -20.09 -7.10 -20.72
CA SER A 273 -21.09 -7.96 -21.35
C SER A 273 -21.93 -7.15 -22.33
N ASN A 274 -21.93 -7.56 -23.60
CA ASN A 274 -22.65 -6.88 -24.66
C ASN A 274 -24.08 -7.43 -24.79
N PRO A 275 -25.13 -6.62 -24.54
CA PRO A 275 -26.50 -7.09 -24.65
C PRO A 275 -26.91 -7.47 -26.07
N TYR A 276 -26.31 -6.86 -27.11
CA TYR A 276 -26.68 -7.10 -28.51
C TYR A 276 -26.15 -8.42 -29.09
N TYR A 277 -25.26 -9.10 -28.38
CA TYR A 277 -24.63 -10.35 -28.83
C TYR A 277 -24.69 -11.42 -27.74
N ASN A 278 -25.87 -11.64 -27.16
CA ASN A 278 -26.13 -12.66 -26.12
C ASN A 278 -25.16 -12.57 -24.93
N GLY A 279 -24.82 -11.36 -24.49
CA GLY A 279 -23.93 -11.13 -23.35
C GLY A 279 -22.44 -11.39 -23.64
N ARG A 280 -22.06 -11.68 -24.90
CA ARG A 280 -20.65 -11.88 -25.29
C ARG A 280 -19.81 -10.67 -24.92
N LYS A 281 -18.56 -10.94 -24.58
CA LYS A 281 -17.61 -9.92 -24.14
C LYS A 281 -17.28 -8.96 -25.29
N LYS A 282 -17.57 -7.67 -25.13
CA LYS A 282 -17.05 -6.57 -25.95
C LYS A 282 -15.87 -5.93 -25.21
N ILE A 283 -14.79 -5.62 -25.92
CA ILE A 283 -13.62 -4.92 -25.41
C ILE A 283 -13.66 -3.49 -25.93
N ILE A 284 -13.53 -2.52 -25.04
CA ILE A 284 -13.61 -1.10 -25.32
C ILE A 284 -12.34 -0.44 -24.79
N GLU A 285 -11.64 0.26 -25.67
CA GLU A 285 -10.53 1.14 -25.30
C GLU A 285 -11.06 2.56 -25.16
N LEU A 286 -10.89 3.18 -24.00
CA LEU A 286 -11.33 4.54 -23.72
C LEU A 286 -10.39 5.23 -22.73
N ALA A 287 -10.24 6.54 -22.87
CA ALA A 287 -9.42 7.33 -21.97
C ALA A 287 -10.28 7.95 -20.86
N PHE A 288 -9.77 7.94 -19.63
CA PHE A 288 -10.36 8.61 -18.49
C PHE A 288 -9.65 9.93 -18.20
N SER A 289 -10.41 10.97 -17.87
CA SER A 289 -9.85 12.21 -17.35
C SER A 289 -9.88 12.22 -15.83
N ASN A 290 -11.00 11.81 -15.23
CA ASN A 290 -11.21 11.88 -13.79
C ASN A 290 -12.01 10.69 -13.25
N ILE A 291 -11.82 10.43 -11.96
CA ILE A 291 -12.66 9.55 -11.15
C ILE A 291 -13.21 10.39 -10.00
N ARG A 292 -14.53 10.45 -9.84
CA ARG A 292 -15.18 11.19 -8.75
C ARG A 292 -15.94 10.23 -7.85
N LEU A 293 -15.74 10.36 -6.55
CA LEU A 293 -16.52 9.68 -5.52
C LEU A 293 -17.41 10.71 -4.82
N LYS A 294 -18.73 10.51 -4.83
CA LYS A 294 -19.69 11.39 -4.18
C LYS A 294 -19.91 11.01 -2.71
N LYS A 295 -20.53 11.89 -1.93
CA LYS A 295 -20.85 11.67 -0.50
C LYS A 295 -21.78 10.45 -0.27
N ASP A 296 -22.61 10.14 -1.25
CA ASP A 296 -23.49 8.96 -1.26
C ASP A 296 -22.78 7.67 -1.69
N MET A 297 -21.45 7.71 -1.81
CA MET A 297 -20.59 6.59 -2.23
C MET A 297 -20.74 6.18 -3.70
N SER A 298 -21.50 6.92 -4.52
CA SER A 298 -21.53 6.69 -5.96
C SER A 298 -20.21 7.10 -6.62
N CYS A 299 -19.73 6.26 -7.53
CA CYS A 299 -18.49 6.46 -8.27
C CYS A 299 -18.82 6.80 -9.72
N THR A 300 -18.24 7.88 -10.23
CA THR A 300 -18.37 8.28 -11.63
C THR A 300 -17.01 8.46 -12.28
N LEU A 301 -16.85 8.00 -13.52
CA LEU A 301 -15.68 8.19 -14.35
C LEU A 301 -16.02 9.20 -15.44
N ASP A 302 -15.13 10.17 -15.66
CA ASP A 302 -15.24 11.03 -16.83
C ASP A 302 -14.31 10.48 -17.91
N SER A 303 -14.85 10.15 -19.09
CA SER A 303 -14.01 9.87 -20.25
C SER A 303 -13.58 11.15 -20.96
N ASN A 304 -12.58 11.05 -21.82
CA ASN A 304 -12.14 12.15 -22.65
C ASN A 304 -11.89 11.70 -24.09
N ILE A 305 -11.84 12.67 -25.01
CA ILE A 305 -11.37 12.48 -26.37
C ILE A 305 -9.91 12.04 -26.32
N TYR A 306 -9.58 10.99 -27.06
CA TYR A 306 -8.23 10.42 -27.12
C TYR A 306 -7.78 10.24 -28.56
N MET A 307 -6.55 10.66 -28.83
CA MET A 307 -5.91 10.49 -30.13
C MET A 307 -5.28 9.11 -30.20
N PHE A 308 -6.01 8.17 -30.80
CA PHE A 308 -5.55 6.80 -30.97
C PHE A 308 -4.51 6.68 -32.10
N ASP A 309 -3.66 5.66 -32.03
CA ASP A 309 -2.77 5.31 -33.12
C ASP A 309 -3.50 4.72 -34.33
N ASN A 310 -2.85 4.75 -35.50
CA ASN A 310 -3.41 4.27 -36.78
C ASN A 310 -3.60 2.74 -36.87
N ARG A 311 -3.71 2.02 -35.75
CA ARG A 311 -4.01 0.58 -35.75
C ARG A 311 -5.45 0.33 -36.22
N GLN A 312 -5.70 -0.87 -36.77
CA GLN A 312 -7.00 -1.34 -37.23
C GLN A 312 -7.96 -1.69 -36.06
N VAL A 313 -8.25 -0.74 -35.18
CA VAL A 313 -9.34 -0.86 -34.20
C VAL A 313 -10.30 0.29 -34.44
N PRO A 314 -11.58 0.03 -34.76
CA PRO A 314 -12.51 1.08 -35.14
C PRO A 314 -12.84 1.98 -33.95
N VAL A 315 -12.94 3.27 -34.24
CA VAL A 315 -13.23 4.33 -33.28
C VAL A 315 -14.68 4.76 -33.46
N TYR A 316 -15.41 4.81 -32.36
CA TYR A 316 -16.79 5.25 -32.29
C TYR A 316 -16.92 6.47 -31.38
N THR A 317 -17.89 7.32 -31.67
CA THR A 317 -18.28 8.45 -30.81
C THR A 317 -19.55 8.15 -30.02
N GLN A 318 -20.28 7.07 -30.35
CA GLN A 318 -21.47 6.63 -29.64
C GLN A 318 -21.31 5.19 -29.13
N ILE A 319 -21.56 4.99 -27.84
CA ILE A 319 -21.43 3.69 -27.18
C ILE A 319 -22.36 2.63 -27.81
N ILE A 320 -23.57 3.01 -28.24
CA ILE A 320 -24.54 2.07 -28.82
C ILE A 320 -24.06 1.54 -30.18
N GLU A 321 -23.53 2.41 -31.04
CA GLU A 321 -22.94 2.01 -32.32
C GLU A 321 -21.76 1.07 -32.10
N ALA A 322 -20.89 1.41 -31.14
CA ALA A 322 -19.76 0.58 -30.75
C ALA A 322 -20.20 -0.81 -30.24
N LEU A 323 -21.28 -0.88 -29.46
CA LEU A 323 -21.83 -2.12 -28.94
C LEU A 323 -22.52 -2.98 -30.02
N GLN A 324 -23.26 -2.36 -30.93
CA GLN A 324 -23.97 -3.04 -32.03
C GLN A 324 -23.03 -3.51 -33.15
N SER A 325 -21.84 -2.92 -33.28
CA SER A 325 -20.82 -3.38 -34.23
C SER A 325 -20.51 -4.88 -34.11
N SER A 326 -20.12 -5.51 -35.22
CA SER A 326 -19.63 -6.89 -35.24
C SER A 326 -18.27 -7.05 -34.55
N GLU A 327 -17.56 -5.95 -34.34
CA GLU A 327 -16.17 -5.92 -33.88
C GLU A 327 -16.05 -6.30 -32.41
N LYS A 328 -15.14 -7.22 -32.08
CA LYS A 328 -14.96 -7.64 -30.69
C LYS A 328 -14.27 -6.56 -29.85
N ARG A 329 -13.40 -5.78 -30.47
CA ARG A 329 -12.62 -4.71 -29.86
C ARG A 329 -12.91 -3.41 -30.59
N VAL A 330 -13.23 -2.37 -29.82
CA VAL A 330 -13.59 -1.05 -30.32
C VAL A 330 -12.92 0.03 -29.46
N ARG A 331 -12.84 1.24 -30.00
CA ARG A 331 -12.33 2.44 -29.30
C ARG A 331 -13.46 3.46 -29.15
N LEU A 332 -13.50 4.16 -28.02
CA LEU A 332 -14.38 5.31 -27.83
C LEU A 332 -13.54 6.57 -27.69
N SER A 333 -13.87 7.58 -28.52
CA SER A 333 -13.23 8.91 -28.47
C SER A 333 -14.29 9.99 -28.33
N THR A 334 -14.89 10.08 -27.14
CA THR A 334 -15.87 11.10 -26.78
C THR A 334 -15.90 11.27 -25.26
N VAL A 335 -16.65 12.25 -24.77
CA VAL A 335 -16.85 12.54 -23.36
C VAL A 335 -18.11 11.86 -22.85
N TYR A 336 -17.94 10.87 -22.00
CA TYR A 336 -18.97 10.19 -21.23
C TYR A 336 -18.80 10.52 -19.74
N LEU A 337 -19.92 10.67 -19.05
CA LEU A 337 -19.99 10.43 -17.63
C LEU A 337 -20.39 8.97 -17.44
N ILE A 338 -19.50 8.14 -16.89
CA ILE A 338 -19.76 6.72 -16.67
C ILE A 338 -20.05 6.50 -15.19
N GLN A 339 -21.26 6.08 -14.86
CA GLN A 339 -21.62 5.72 -13.50
C GLN A 339 -21.32 4.24 -13.27
N MET A 340 -20.72 3.92 -12.11
CA MET A 340 -20.61 2.54 -11.65
C MET A 340 -21.80 2.21 -10.76
N VAL A 341 -22.60 1.24 -11.18
CA VAL A 341 -23.78 0.77 -10.43
C VAL A 341 -23.58 -0.66 -9.97
N SER A 342 -24.13 -1.02 -8.80
CA SER A 342 -24.14 -2.42 -8.36
C SER A 342 -25.06 -3.24 -9.28
N LEU A 343 -24.63 -4.45 -9.64
CA LEU A 343 -25.51 -5.48 -10.20
C LEU A 343 -25.93 -6.33 -9.02
N GLU A 344 -27.22 -6.32 -8.69
CA GLU A 344 -27.79 -7.22 -7.67
C GLU A 344 -27.69 -8.69 -8.09
#